data_AF-A0A3N2KLG8-F1
#
_entry.id   AF-A0A3N2KLG8-F1
#
_cell.length_a   1.000
_cell.length_b   1.000
_cell.length_c   1.000
_cell.angle_alpha   90.00
_cell.angle_beta   90.00
_cell.angle_gamma   90.00
#
_symmetry.space_group_name_H-M   'P 1'
#
loop_
_entity.id
_entity.type
_entity.pdbx_description
1 polymer ?
#
loop_
_entity_poly.entity_id
_entity_poly.type
_entity_poly.pdbx_seq_one_letter_code
_entity_poly.pdbx_strand_id
1 'polypeptide(L)'
;MNIDELNSFLQSLPGELLDDASQIVSETAQEYFKDTFRLKAFDGNPWTPARHPKSTGSLLVNSSALLNSIRPAVVTPERVVISAGNDKVTYAAAHNEGYRGPVDVRAHKRTVKKTGTVYDVRAHTRMADIVQRRFMGDSEELNGMIRDRIEGHLDSIL
;
A
#
# COMPACT_ATOMS: atom_id res chain seq x y z
N MET A 1 -19.07 -1.20 -4.41
CA MET A 1 -19.22 -2.49 -5.10
C MET A 1 -18.11 -3.41 -4.61
N ASN A 2 -18.40 -4.68 -4.37
CA ASN A 2 -17.40 -5.62 -3.87
C ASN A 2 -16.53 -6.19 -5.01
N ILE A 3 -15.50 -6.95 -4.65
CA ILE A 3 -14.55 -7.50 -5.62
C ILE A 3 -15.17 -8.54 -6.57
N ASP A 4 -16.15 -9.32 -6.11
CA ASP A 4 -16.80 -10.34 -6.93
C ASP A 4 -17.71 -9.70 -7.99
N GLU A 5 -18.38 -8.60 -7.63
CA GLU A 5 -19.13 -7.76 -8.57
C GLU A 5 -18.22 -7.15 -9.63
N LEU A 6 -17.04 -6.65 -9.23
CA LEU A 6 -16.07 -6.10 -10.17
C LEU A 6 -15.53 -7.18 -11.11
N ASN A 7 -15.17 -8.35 -10.59
CA ASN A 7 -14.69 -9.46 -11.42
C ASN A 7 -15.75 -9.91 -12.43
N SER A 8 -17.01 -9.97 -12.01
CA SER A 8 -18.14 -10.30 -12.90
C SER A 8 -18.31 -9.26 -14.00
N PHE A 9 -18.14 -7.97 -13.68
CA PHE A 9 -18.14 -6.89 -14.66
C PHE A 9 -16.96 -6.99 -15.64
N LEU A 10 -15.74 -7.23 -15.17
CA LEU A 10 -14.57 -7.37 -16.05
C LEU A 10 -14.70 -8.59 -16.99
N GLN A 11 -15.29 -9.69 -16.50
CA GLN A 11 -15.54 -10.89 -17.31
C GLN A 11 -16.64 -10.69 -18.37
N SER A 12 -17.53 -9.71 -18.21
CA SER A 12 -18.57 -9.44 -19.20
C SER A 12 -18.09 -8.56 -20.35
N LEU A 13 -16.89 -7.96 -20.23
CA LEU A 13 -16.31 -7.12 -21.27
C LEU A 13 -15.93 -7.96 -22.51
N PRO A 14 -16.15 -7.43 -23.73
CA PRO A 14 -15.62 -8.01 -24.96
C PRO A 14 -14.10 -8.19 -24.88
N GLY A 15 -13.60 -9.30 -25.45
CA GLY A 15 -12.18 -9.64 -25.41
C GLY A 15 -11.24 -8.55 -25.95
N GLU A 16 -11.71 -7.79 -26.95
CA GLU A 16 -10.98 -6.67 -27.56
C GLU A 16 -10.78 -5.47 -26.63
N LEU A 17 -11.55 -5.38 -25.53
CA LEU A 17 -11.48 -4.30 -24.55
C LEU A 17 -10.68 -4.70 -23.30
N LEU A 18 -10.27 -5.96 -23.17
CA LEU A 18 -9.58 -6.44 -21.97
C LEU A 18 -8.18 -5.85 -21.81
N ASP A 19 -7.48 -5.57 -22.91
CA ASP A 19 -6.18 -4.89 -22.87
C ASP A 19 -6.34 -3.48 -22.26
N ASP A 20 -7.27 -2.68 -22.79
CA ASP A 20 -7.59 -1.34 -22.27
C ASP A 20 -8.08 -1.40 -20.82
N ALA A 21 -8.98 -2.33 -20.51
CA ALA A 21 -9.47 -2.51 -19.15
C ALA A 21 -8.33 -2.86 -18.17
N SER A 22 -7.39 -3.73 -18.56
CA SER A 22 -6.25 -4.09 -17.71
C SER A 22 -5.36 -2.87 -17.43
N GLN A 23 -5.17 -2.00 -18.41
CA GLN A 23 -4.41 -0.76 -18.26
C GLN A 23 -5.13 0.21 -17.32
N ILE A 24 -6.44 0.42 -17.51
CA ILE A 24 -7.27 1.29 -16.65
C ILE A 24 -7.27 0.78 -15.20
N VAL A 25 -7.43 -0.52 -14.98
CA VAL A 25 -7.38 -1.16 -13.66
C VAL A 25 -6.02 -0.88 -13.00
N SER A 26 -4.93 -1.10 -13.74
CA SER A 26 -3.55 -0.92 -13.26
C SER A 26 -3.28 0.53 -12.84
N GLU A 27 -3.62 1.49 -13.70
CA GLU A 27 -3.42 2.91 -13.43
C GLU A 27 -4.28 3.39 -12.26
N THR A 28 -5.56 3.03 -12.26
CA THR A 28 -6.52 3.42 -11.21
C THR A 28 -6.11 2.86 -9.85
N ALA A 29 -5.73 1.58 -9.79
CA ALA A 29 -5.26 0.97 -8.55
C ALA A 29 -3.95 1.60 -8.05
N GLN A 30 -2.98 1.84 -8.95
CA GLN A 30 -1.73 2.47 -8.56
C GLN A 30 -1.96 3.89 -8.01
N GLU A 31 -2.80 4.68 -8.67
CA GLU A 31 -3.18 6.03 -8.23
C GLU A 31 -3.88 5.97 -6.87
N TYR A 32 -4.93 5.15 -6.74
CA TYR A 32 -5.69 5.00 -5.51
C TYR A 32 -4.80 4.64 -4.32
N PHE A 33 -3.96 3.61 -4.45
CA PHE A 33 -3.08 3.18 -3.36
C PHE A 33 -2.03 4.24 -3.02
N LYS A 34 -1.59 5.07 -3.97
CA LYS A 34 -0.71 6.19 -3.67
C LYS A 34 -1.45 7.31 -2.95
N ASP A 35 -2.70 7.58 -3.34
CA ASP A 35 -3.50 8.66 -2.78
C ASP A 35 -3.94 8.38 -1.32
N THR A 36 -3.97 7.11 -0.90
CA THR A 36 -4.16 6.74 0.52
C THR A 36 -3.11 7.36 1.44
N PHE A 37 -1.88 7.57 0.95
CA PHE A 37 -0.83 8.26 1.70
C PHE A 37 -1.04 9.77 1.74
N ARG A 38 -1.77 10.37 0.81
CA ARG A 38 -2.15 11.78 0.89
C ARG A 38 -3.30 11.94 1.88
N LEU A 39 -4.34 11.12 1.73
CA LEU A 39 -5.57 11.13 2.53
C LEU A 39 -5.34 10.64 3.97
N LYS A 40 -4.31 9.81 4.20
CA LYS A 40 -4.09 9.07 5.44
C LYS A 40 -5.29 8.20 5.81
N ALA A 41 -5.91 7.61 4.81
CA ALA A 41 -7.10 6.78 4.91
C ALA A 41 -7.09 5.72 3.81
N PHE A 42 -7.84 4.65 4.02
CA PHE A 42 -8.05 3.60 3.04
C PHE A 42 -9.51 3.15 3.11
N ASP A 43 -10.18 3.12 1.96
CA ASP A 43 -11.59 2.75 1.83
C ASP A 43 -12.48 3.55 2.82
N GLY A 44 -12.34 4.87 2.81
CA GLY A 44 -12.99 5.79 3.73
C GLY A 44 -12.50 5.76 5.20
N ASN A 45 -11.65 4.80 5.58
CA ASN A 45 -11.23 4.60 6.97
C ASN A 45 -9.89 5.30 7.28
N PRO A 46 -9.85 6.32 8.16
CA PRO A 46 -8.62 7.02 8.49
C PRO A 46 -7.63 6.16 9.29
N TRP A 47 -6.34 6.31 9.01
CA TRP A 47 -5.27 5.64 9.72
C TRP A 47 -5.13 6.15 11.15
N THR A 48 -4.74 5.26 12.06
CA THR A 48 -4.37 5.67 13.41
C THR A 48 -3.21 6.67 13.38
N PRO A 49 -3.38 7.85 14.02
CA PRO A 49 -2.33 8.86 14.11
C PRO A 49 -1.02 8.33 14.70
N ALA A 50 0.07 9.05 14.45
CA ALA A 50 1.31 8.76 15.15
C ALA A 50 1.15 9.06 16.65
N ARG A 51 1.64 8.16 17.51
CA ARG A 51 1.65 8.35 18.98
C ARG A 51 2.33 9.67 19.39
N HIS A 52 3.35 10.07 18.65
CA HIS A 52 4.04 11.33 18.83
C HIS A 52 3.98 12.14 17.53
N PRO A 53 3.74 13.47 17.61
CA PRO A 53 3.79 14.34 16.44
C PRO A 53 5.13 14.20 15.70
N LYS A 54 5.06 14.17 14.38
CA LYS A 54 6.25 14.18 13.53
C LYS A 54 6.80 15.60 13.48
N SER A 55 8.11 15.76 13.64
CA SER A 55 8.80 17.03 13.41
C SER A 55 9.11 17.28 11.93
N THR A 56 9.12 16.22 11.12
CA THR A 56 9.43 16.24 9.68
C THR A 56 8.60 15.19 8.94
N GLY A 57 8.19 15.53 7.72
CA GLY A 57 7.36 14.67 6.87
C GLY A 57 5.95 14.47 7.43
N SER A 58 5.19 13.59 6.78
CA SER A 58 3.85 13.19 7.24
C SER A 58 3.80 11.70 7.59
N LEU A 59 2.69 11.23 8.16
CA LEU A 59 2.53 9.84 8.58
C LEU A 59 2.80 8.87 7.41
N LEU A 60 3.75 7.93 7.59
CA LEU A 60 4.25 7.02 6.54
C LEU A 60 4.90 7.67 5.29
N VAL A 61 5.04 8.99 5.26
CA VAL A 61 5.67 9.72 4.14
C VAL A 61 6.75 10.65 4.70
N ASN A 62 7.92 10.07 4.95
CA ASN A 62 9.12 10.84 5.27
C ASN A 62 10.02 10.97 4.03
N SER A 63 10.64 9.87 3.61
CA SER A 63 11.42 9.79 2.37
C SER A 63 10.61 9.40 1.13
N SER A 64 9.30 9.17 1.30
CA SER A 64 8.41 8.61 0.27
C SER A 64 8.82 7.24 -0.29
N ALA A 65 9.78 6.54 0.32
CA ALA A 65 10.28 5.26 -0.20
C ALA A 65 9.19 4.18 -0.33
N LEU A 66 8.26 4.12 0.64
CA LEU A 66 7.12 3.20 0.59
C LEU A 66 6.13 3.59 -0.52
N LEU A 67 5.73 4.86 -0.57
CA LEU A 67 4.86 5.39 -1.62
C LEU A 67 5.41 5.11 -3.02
N ASN A 68 6.70 5.37 -3.22
CA ASN A 68 7.40 5.18 -4.49
C ASN A 68 7.63 3.70 -4.85
N SER A 69 7.45 2.78 -3.89
CA SER A 69 7.53 1.34 -4.16
C SER A 69 6.24 0.77 -4.75
N ILE A 70 5.14 1.53 -4.74
CA ILE A 70 3.84 1.09 -5.27
C ILE A 70 3.86 1.12 -6.80
N ARG A 71 3.76 -0.06 -7.41
CA ARG A 71 3.84 -0.22 -8.86
C ARG A 71 3.05 -1.43 -9.36
N PRO A 72 2.55 -1.40 -10.60
CA PRO A 72 2.11 -2.60 -11.29
C PRO A 72 3.28 -3.59 -11.41
N ALA A 73 3.04 -4.83 -11.01
CA ALA A 73 3.98 -5.94 -11.16
C ALA A 73 3.58 -6.85 -12.34
N VAL A 74 2.28 -6.96 -12.62
CA VAL A 74 1.72 -7.68 -13.76
C VAL A 74 0.55 -6.87 -14.29
N VAL A 75 0.49 -6.67 -15.61
CA VAL A 75 -0.63 -6.04 -16.30
C VAL A 75 -0.91 -6.89 -17.54
N THR A 76 -1.98 -7.66 -17.47
CA THR A 76 -2.43 -8.59 -18.51
C THR A 76 -3.96 -8.65 -18.49
N PRO A 77 -4.62 -8.97 -19.61
CA PRO A 77 -6.07 -9.21 -19.65
C PRO A 77 -6.59 -10.14 -18.55
N GLU A 78 -5.82 -11.18 -18.20
CA GLU A 78 -6.25 -12.19 -17.24
C GLU A 78 -6.11 -11.73 -15.79
N ARG A 79 -5.15 -10.83 -15.51
CA ARG A 79 -4.93 -10.30 -14.16
C ARG A 79 -4.07 -9.04 -14.15
N VAL A 80 -4.37 -8.20 -13.18
CA VAL A 80 -3.52 -7.08 -12.77
C VAL A 80 -3.03 -7.33 -11.35
N VAL A 81 -1.73 -7.14 -11.12
CA VAL A 81 -1.12 -7.28 -9.80
C VAL A 81 -0.40 -6.00 -9.46
N ILE A 82 -0.80 -5.34 -8.37
CA ILE A 82 -0.06 -4.21 -7.81
C ILE A 82 0.82 -4.70 -6.65
N SER A 83 2.06 -4.24 -6.62
CA SER A 83 3.04 -4.56 -5.59
C SER A 83 3.42 -3.32 -4.79
N ALA A 84 3.74 -3.51 -3.51
CA ALA A 84 4.35 -2.51 -2.65
C ALA A 84 5.45 -3.14 -1.80
N GLY A 85 6.53 -2.39 -1.60
CA GLY A 85 7.73 -2.88 -0.94
C GLY A 85 8.82 -3.33 -1.91
N ASN A 86 10.03 -3.49 -1.37
CA ASN A 86 11.22 -4.05 -2.02
C ASN A 86 12.27 -4.33 -0.93
N ASP A 87 13.48 -4.74 -1.31
CA ASP A 87 14.59 -5.05 -0.39
C ASP A 87 14.93 -3.92 0.60
N LYS A 88 14.61 -2.66 0.26
CA LYS A 88 14.84 -1.49 1.09
C LYS A 88 13.60 -1.03 1.86
N VAL A 89 12.42 -1.56 1.51
CA VAL A 89 11.12 -1.22 2.10
C VAL A 89 10.49 -2.49 2.68
N THR A 90 11.26 -3.19 3.50
CA THR A 90 10.84 -4.47 4.13
C THR A 90 9.73 -4.30 5.16
N TYR A 91 9.46 -3.06 5.58
CA TYR A 91 8.43 -2.72 6.57
C TYR A 91 7.03 -2.52 5.96
N ALA A 92 6.89 -2.61 4.63
CA ALA A 92 5.63 -2.32 3.93
C ALA A 92 4.47 -3.20 4.44
N ALA A 93 4.66 -4.53 4.43
CA ALA A 93 3.66 -5.50 4.86
C ALA A 93 3.23 -5.28 6.33
N ALA A 94 4.21 -5.11 7.22
CA ALA A 94 3.94 -4.87 8.64
C ALA A 94 3.11 -3.60 8.90
N HIS A 95 3.22 -2.57 8.05
CA HIS A 95 2.33 -1.41 8.14
C HIS A 95 0.97 -1.66 7.49
N ASN A 96 0.90 -2.37 6.37
CA ASN A 96 -0.36 -2.62 5.68
C ASN A 96 -1.31 -3.54 6.48
N GLU A 97 -0.74 -4.57 7.09
CA GLU A 97 -1.47 -5.61 7.82
C GLU A 97 -1.53 -5.33 9.32
N GLY A 98 -0.59 -4.52 9.83
CA GLY A 98 -0.28 -4.48 11.25
C GLY A 98 0.56 -5.69 11.66
N TYR A 99 1.17 -5.62 12.84
CA TYR A 99 1.95 -6.73 13.36
C TYR A 99 2.01 -6.70 14.87
N ARG A 100 1.67 -7.80 15.53
CA ARG A 100 1.88 -7.98 16.97
C ARG A 100 2.53 -9.33 17.23
N GLY A 101 3.78 -9.33 17.65
CA GLY A 101 4.53 -10.57 17.80
C GLY A 101 6.01 -10.38 18.12
N PRO A 102 6.74 -11.50 18.30
CA PRO A 102 8.16 -11.47 18.61
C PRO A 102 8.99 -11.07 17.38
N VAL A 103 9.98 -10.19 17.61
CA VAL A 103 10.97 -9.79 16.61
C VAL A 103 12.36 -10.00 17.17
N ASP A 104 13.18 -10.74 16.44
CA ASP A 104 14.57 -10.96 16.78
C ASP A 104 15.42 -9.76 16.42
N VAL A 105 16.14 -9.26 17.41
CA VAL A 105 17.07 -8.14 17.27
C VAL A 105 18.48 -8.69 17.36
N ARG A 106 19.22 -8.56 16.26
CA ARG A 106 20.64 -8.93 16.21
C ARG A 106 21.48 -8.03 17.12
N ALA A 107 22.59 -8.57 17.61
CA ALA A 107 23.55 -7.80 18.37
C ALA A 107 24.09 -6.62 17.54
N HIS A 108 24.17 -5.44 18.16
CA HIS A 108 24.62 -4.22 17.50
C HIS A 108 25.15 -3.20 18.51
N LYS A 109 25.86 -2.19 18.02
CA LYS A 109 26.29 -1.04 18.81
C LYS A 109 25.22 0.05 18.77
N ARG A 110 24.87 0.61 19.92
CA ARG A 110 23.92 1.73 20.05
C ARG A 110 24.62 2.95 20.61
N THR A 111 24.53 4.07 19.91
CA THR A 111 25.06 5.37 20.35
C THR A 111 23.95 6.22 20.97
N VAL A 112 24.17 6.72 22.19
CA VAL A 112 23.25 7.66 22.84
C VAL A 112 23.57 9.08 22.36
N LYS A 113 22.69 9.68 21.55
CA LYS A 113 22.92 11.02 20.96
C LYS A 113 23.26 12.11 21.98
N LYS A 114 22.70 12.05 23.20
CA LYS A 114 22.89 13.07 24.24
C LYS A 114 24.30 13.05 24.85
N THR A 115 24.90 11.86 25.02
CA THR A 115 26.18 11.68 25.73
C THR A 115 27.32 11.25 24.82
N GLY A 116 27.02 10.80 23.59
CA GLY A 116 28.00 10.21 22.68
C GLY A 116 28.43 8.78 23.06
N THR A 117 27.96 8.26 24.19
CA THR A 117 28.37 6.94 24.69
C THR A 117 27.85 5.83 23.79
N VAL A 118 28.74 4.87 23.48
CA VAL A 118 28.44 3.69 22.68
C VAL A 118 28.29 2.49 23.58
N TYR A 119 27.20 1.75 23.43
CA TYR A 119 26.91 0.52 24.18
C TYR A 119 26.82 -0.67 23.23
N ASP A 120 27.29 -1.82 23.70
CA ASP A 120 27.08 -3.11 23.04
C ASP A 120 25.74 -3.70 23.45
N VAL A 121 24.84 -3.87 22.49
CA VAL A 121 23.53 -4.50 22.70
C VAL A 121 23.62 -5.95 22.25
N ARG A 122 23.37 -6.88 23.18
CA ARG A 122 23.32 -8.32 22.90
C ARG A 122 22.07 -8.67 22.10
N ALA A 123 22.16 -9.75 21.32
CA ALA A 123 21.01 -10.28 20.59
C ALA A 123 19.90 -10.70 21.59
N HIS A 124 18.66 -10.39 21.25
CA HIS A 124 17.48 -10.72 22.06
C HIS A 124 16.21 -10.64 21.20
N THR A 125 15.13 -11.24 21.70
CA THR A 125 13.80 -11.14 21.12
C THR A 125 12.99 -10.07 21.87
N ARG A 126 12.24 -9.25 21.15
CA ARG A 126 11.32 -8.26 21.73
C ARG A 126 9.92 -8.42 21.15
N MET A 127 8.90 -8.07 21.92
CA MET A 127 7.55 -7.95 21.39
C MET A 127 7.41 -6.64 20.62
N ALA A 128 7.05 -6.73 19.33
CA ALA A 128 6.66 -5.60 18.52
C ALA A 128 5.13 -5.47 18.50
N ASP A 129 4.67 -4.22 18.47
CA ASP A 129 3.27 -3.85 18.29
C ASP A 129 3.24 -2.72 17.26
N ILE A 130 2.89 -3.07 16.02
CA ILE A 130 2.83 -2.19 14.87
C ILE A 130 1.36 -2.05 14.49
N VAL A 131 0.83 -0.85 14.69
CA VAL A 131 -0.54 -0.52 14.31
C VAL A 131 -0.71 -0.61 12.80
N GLN A 132 -1.82 -1.22 12.38
CA GLN A 132 -2.23 -1.31 11.00
C GLN A 132 -2.52 0.08 10.41
N ARG A 133 -1.96 0.33 9.24
CA ARG A 133 -2.19 1.50 8.39
C ARG A 133 -2.30 0.97 6.97
N ARG A 134 -3.43 0.31 6.70
CA ARG A 134 -3.71 -0.33 5.41
C ARG A 134 -3.68 0.74 4.32
N PHE A 135 -2.88 0.52 3.29
CA PHE A 135 -2.76 1.41 2.14
C PHE A 135 -3.01 0.65 0.82
N MET A 136 -3.11 -0.67 0.89
CA MET A 136 -3.34 -1.58 -0.23
C MET A 136 -4.16 -2.78 0.24
N GLY A 137 -5.05 -3.27 -0.62
CA GLY A 137 -5.93 -4.41 -0.36
C GLY A 137 -7.23 -4.27 -1.13
N ASP A 138 -8.21 -5.12 -0.80
CA ASP A 138 -9.59 -4.99 -1.30
C ASP A 138 -10.24 -3.70 -0.76
N SER A 139 -10.95 -3.00 -1.61
CA SER A 139 -11.59 -1.70 -1.35
C SER A 139 -12.78 -1.50 -2.27
N GLU A 140 -13.95 -1.21 -1.68
CA GLU A 140 -15.14 -0.93 -2.46
C GLU A 140 -15.06 0.40 -3.21
N GLU A 141 -14.37 1.40 -2.63
CA GLU A 141 -14.08 2.68 -3.30
C GLU A 141 -13.25 2.45 -4.57
N LEU A 142 -12.16 1.70 -4.47
CA LEU A 142 -11.31 1.38 -5.63
C LEU A 142 -12.10 0.63 -6.70
N ASN A 143 -12.88 -0.38 -6.29
CA ASN A 143 -13.65 -1.19 -7.23
C ASN A 143 -14.66 -0.33 -8.00
N GLY A 144 -15.33 0.61 -7.31
CA GLY A 144 -16.22 1.59 -7.95
C GLY A 144 -15.49 2.50 -8.92
N MET A 145 -14.34 3.07 -8.52
CA MET A 145 -13.54 3.94 -9.39
C MET A 145 -13.06 3.23 -10.67
N ILE A 146 -12.69 1.95 -10.57
CA ILE A 146 -12.30 1.14 -11.73
C ILE A 146 -13.48 1.02 -12.69
N ARG A 147 -14.65 0.62 -12.19
CA ARG A 147 -15.86 0.48 -13.01
C ARG A 147 -16.20 1.79 -13.72
N ASP A 148 -16.29 2.89 -12.97
CA ASP A 148 -16.66 4.20 -13.50
C ASP A 148 -15.69 4.66 -14.60
N ARG A 149 -14.38 4.42 -14.43
CA ARG A 149 -13.38 4.77 -15.45
C ARG A 149 -13.46 3.89 -16.69
N ILE A 150 -13.74 2.60 -16.54
CA ILE A 150 -13.94 1.71 -17.69
C ILE A 150 -15.21 2.12 -18.45
N GLU A 151 -16.34 2.31 -17.76
CA GLU A 151 -17.59 2.74 -18.40
C GLU A 151 -17.40 4.07 -19.14
N GLY A 152 -16.74 5.06 -18.51
CA GLY A 152 -16.42 6.33 -19.18
C GLY A 152 -15.48 6.18 -20.39
N HIS A 153 -14.58 5.20 -20.39
CA HIS A 153 -13.74 4.89 -21.55
C HIS A 153 -14.57 4.28 -22.69
N LEU A 154 -15.46 3.34 -22.38
CA LEU A 154 -16.37 2.72 -23.36
C LEU A 154 -17.28 3.76 -24.01
N ASP A 155 -17.85 4.67 -23.22
CA ASP A 155 -18.70 5.77 -23.71
C ASP A 155 -17.94 6.74 -24.62
N SER A 156 -16.60 6.81 -24.51
CA SER A 156 -15.78 7.70 -25.34
C SER A 156 -15.43 7.12 -26.72
N ILE A 157 -15.55 5.80 -26.89
CA ILE A 157 -15.18 5.08 -28.10
C ILE A 157 -16.41 4.77 -28.98
N LEU A 158 -17.60 4.71 -28.38
CA LEU A 158 -18.89 4.48 -29.05
C LEU A 158 -19.50 5.78 -29.61
#